data_AF-A0A519VKZ8-F1
#
_entry.id   AF-A0A519VKZ8-F1
#
_cell.length_a   1.000
_cell.length_b   1.000
_cell.length_c   1.000
_cell.angle_alpha   90.00
_cell.angle_beta   90.00
_cell.angle_gamma   90.00
#
_symmetry.space_group_name_H-M   'P 1'
#
loop_
_entity.id
_entity.type
_entity.pdbx_description
1 polymer ?
#
loop_
_entity_poly.entity_id
_entity_poly.type
_entity_poly.pdbx_seq_one_letter_code
_entity_poly.pdbx_strand_id
1 'polypeptide(L)' 'LTLVQLSDRTCKWPLGDPLLADFRFCGNHSNDASPYCAYHARLAFQPVSERRRVR' A
#
# COMPACT_ATOMS: atom_id res chain seq x y z
N LEU A 1 -7.03 4.40 8.52
CA LEU A 1 -6.04 4.93 9.48
C LEU A 1 -5.40 6.19 8.93
N THR A 2 -5.02 7.15 9.77
CA THR A 2 -4.21 8.31 9.36
C THR A 2 -2.71 7.99 9.47
N LEU A 3 -1.84 8.85 8.96
CA LEU A 3 -0.38 8.61 8.93
C LEU A 3 0.18 8.32 10.32
N VAL A 4 -0.26 9.07 11.34
CA VAL A 4 0.21 8.94 12.73
C VAL A 4 -0.28 7.67 13.43
N GLN A 5 -1.26 6.98 12.86
CA GLN A 5 -1.82 5.73 13.42
C GLN A 5 -1.16 4.47 12.84
N LEU A 6 -0.19 4.61 11.92
CA LEU A 6 0.46 3.48 11.28
C LEU A 6 1.61 2.92 12.13
N SER A 7 1.69 1.60 12.25
CA SER A 7 2.91 0.91 12.68
C SER A 7 3.71 0.36 11.50
N ASP A 8 4.82 -0.30 11.78
CA ASP A 8 5.60 -1.11 10.83
C ASP A 8 4.80 -2.31 10.28
N ARG A 9 3.88 -2.85 11.09
CA ARG A 9 3.00 -3.99 10.73
C ARG A 9 1.65 -3.60 10.14
N THR A 10 1.51 -2.34 9.72
CA THR A 10 0.27 -1.80 9.17
C THR A 10 0.42 -1.47 7.70
N CYS A 11 -0.52 -1.95 6.88
CA CYS A 11 -0.58 -1.71 5.44
C CYS A 11 -0.69 -0.21 5.12
N LYS A 12 0.32 0.31 4.42
CA LYS A 12 0.50 1.73 4.11
C LYS A 12 -0.10 2.16 2.76
N TRP A 13 -1.05 1.38 2.23
CA TRP A 13 -1.69 1.70 0.95
C TRP A 13 -2.63 2.91 1.09
N PRO A 14 -2.45 3.99 0.30
CA PRO A 14 -3.30 5.17 0.35
C PRO A 14 -4.67 4.91 -0.27
N LEU A 15 -5.72 5.42 0.37
CA LEU A 15 -7.11 5.37 -0.08
C LEU A 15 -7.66 6.80 -0.08
N GLY A 16 -8.18 7.22 -1.24
CA GLY A 16 -8.66 8.57 -1.46
C GLY A 16 -7.55 9.53 -1.89
N ASP A 17 -7.93 10.80 -2.03
CA ASP A 17 -7.03 11.89 -2.42
C ASP A 17 -6.36 12.47 -1.16
N PRO A 18 -5.02 12.61 -1.11
CA PRO A 18 -4.30 13.22 0.03
C PRO A 18 -4.75 14.64 0.41
N LEU A 19 -5.43 15.35 -0.48
CA LEU A 19 -5.93 16.72 -0.25
C LEU A 19 -7.35 16.74 0.35
N LEU A 20 -8.03 15.60 0.42
CA LEU A 20 -9.38 15.49 0.97
C LEU A 20 -9.36 14.98 2.40
N ALA A 21 -10.35 15.42 3.19
CA ALA A 21 -10.47 15.08 4.61
C ALA A 21 -10.72 13.58 4.85
N ASP A 22 -11.16 12.85 3.83
CA ASP A 22 -11.36 11.42 3.88
C ASP A 22 -10.11 10.61 3.56
N PHE A 23 -8.95 11.24 3.29
CA PHE A 23 -7.71 10.50 3.06
C PHE A 23 -7.40 9.54 4.20
N ARG A 24 -7.15 8.27 3.87
CA ARG A 24 -6.76 7.25 4.84
C ARG A 24 -5.85 6.19 4.25
N PHE A 25 -5.22 5.42 5.12
CA PHE A 25 -4.51 4.20 4.78
C PHE A 25 -5.37 2.96 5.07
N CYS A 26 -5.14 1.91 4.27
CA CYS A 26 -5.83 0.62 4.36
C CYS A 26 -5.88 0.05 5.78
N GLY A 27 -4.74 -0.01 6.48
CA GLY A 27 -4.71 -0.41 7.89
C GLY A 27 -4.75 -1.90 8.20
N ASN A 28 -4.88 -2.78 7.21
CA ASN A 28 -4.73 -4.23 7.41
C ASN A 28 -3.29 -4.59 7.82
N HIS A 29 -3.10 -5.80 8.36
CA HIS A 29 -1.76 -6.32 8.67
C HIS A 29 -0.87 -6.34 7.42
N SER A 30 0.33 -5.77 7.53
CA SER A 30 1.41 -5.94 6.56
C SER A 30 2.38 -7.00 7.05
N ASN A 31 2.85 -7.86 6.14
CA ASN A 31 3.88 -8.84 6.47
C ASN A 31 5.24 -8.15 6.57
N ASP A 32 6.17 -8.69 7.36
CA ASP A 32 7.48 -8.07 7.62
C ASP A 32 8.29 -7.72 6.35
N ALA A 33 8.08 -8.47 5.26
CA ALA A 33 8.76 -8.26 3.97
C ALA A 33 8.07 -7.23 3.04
N SER A 34 6.98 -6.58 3.47
CA SER A 34 6.17 -5.71 2.61
C SER A 34 5.52 -4.57 3.39
N PRO A 35 5.50 -3.33 2.87
CA PRO A 35 4.76 -2.22 3.47
C PRO A 35 3.23 -2.36 3.32
N TYR A 36 2.76 -3.36 2.58
CA TYR A 36 1.37 -3.56 2.21
C TYR A 36 0.86 -4.95 2.61
N CYS A 37 -0.45 -5.05 2.86
CA CYS A 37 -1.13 -6.34 3.01
C CYS A 37 -1.07 -7.15 1.72
N ALA A 38 -1.39 -8.45 1.78
CA ALA A 38 -1.28 -9.36 0.63
C ALA A 38 -2.02 -8.86 -0.62
N TYR A 39 -3.16 -8.21 -0.45
CA TYR A 39 -3.94 -7.63 -1.55
C TYR A 39 -3.21 -6.45 -2.21
N HIS A 40 -2.85 -5.43 -1.42
CA HIS A 40 -2.20 -4.22 -1.92
C HIS A 40 -0.74 -4.47 -2.38
N ALA A 41 -0.07 -5.49 -1.84
CA ALA A 41 1.24 -5.92 -2.34
C ALA A 41 1.16 -6.41 -3.79
N ARG A 42 0.12 -7.16 -4.16
CA ARG A 42 -0.08 -7.62 -5.56
C ARG A 42 -0.36 -6.47 -6.52
N LEU A 43 -1.02 -5.41 -6.05
CA LEU A 43 -1.29 -4.21 -6.84
C LEU A 43 -0.03 -3.34 -7.01
N ALA A 44 0.76 -3.16 -5.95
CA ALA A 44 2.00 -2.38 -5.99
C ALA A 44 3.09 -3.05 -6.84
N PHE A 45 3.28 -4.36 -6.63
CA PHE A 45 4.43 -5.06 -7.14
C PHE A 45 4.08 -5.81 -8.43
N GLN A 46 4.26 -5.13 -9.56
CA GLN A 46 4.19 -5.76 -10.88
C GLN A 46 5.33 -6.79 -11.04
N PRO A 47 5.05 -7.99 -11.58
CA PRO A 47 6.07 -8.97 -11.91
C PRO A 47 7.07 -8.43 -12.94
N VAL A 48 8.31 -8.92 -12.86
CA VAL A 48 9.43 -8.43 -13.68
C VAL A 48 9.17 -8.56 -15.19
N SER A 49 8.41 -9.58 -15.59
CA SER A 49 8.01 -9.80 -16.98
C SER A 49 7.13 -8.68 -17.55
N GLU A 50 6.21 -8.13 -16.74
CA GLU A 50 5.32 -7.03 -17.17
C GLU A 50 6.06 -5.70 -17.25
N ARG A 51 7.01 -5.43 -16.34
CA ARG A 51 7.83 -4.20 -16.39
C ARG A 51 8.64 -4.06 -17.67
N ARG A 52 9.01 -5.18 -18.31
CA ARG A 52 9.80 -5.18 -19.55
C ARG A 52 8.97 -4.83 -20.78
N ARG A 53 7.64 -4.92 -20.71
CA ARG A 53 6.71 -4.60 -21.81
C ARG A 53 6.37 -3.11 -21.90
N VAL A 54 6.63 -2.35 -20.84
CA VAL A 54 6.38 -0.90 -20.75
C VAL A 54 7.65 -0.08 -21.08
N ARG A 55 8.77 -0.73 -21.41
CA ARG A 55 9.99 -0.07 -21.86
C ARG A 55 10.09 -0.04 -23.37
#